data_AF-A0A6L8L1G0-F1
#
_entry.id   AF-A0A6L8L1G0-F1
#
_cell.length_a   1.000
_cell.length_b   1.000
_cell.length_c   1.000
_cell.angle_alpha   90.00
_cell.angle_beta   90.00
_cell.angle_gamma   90.00
#
_symmetry.space_group_name_H-M   'P 1'
#
loop_
_entity.id
_entity.type
_entity.pdbx_description
1 polymer ?
#
loop_
_entity_poly.entity_id
_entity_poly.type
_entity_poly.pdbx_seq_one_letter_code
_entity_poly.pdbx_strand_id
1 'polypeptide(L)' 'MTNLKELWTEILPKLTKELEKAEFIDGKLQEAFAAFEAKEKDKGRKAILAIYNLDVKKLS' A
#
# COMPACT_ATOMS: atom_id res chain seq x y z
N MET A 1 11.80 -6.86 -12.67
CA MET A 1 10.77 -7.07 -11.63
C MET A 1 10.62 -5.75 -10.91
N THR A 2 9.59 -4.97 -11.22
CA THR A 2 9.38 -3.66 -10.58
C THR A 2 9.00 -3.89 -9.13
N ASN A 3 9.75 -3.31 -8.21
CA ASN A 3 9.53 -3.49 -6.78
C ASN A 3 8.23 -2.75 -6.40
N LEU A 4 7.39 -3.34 -5.52
CA LEU A 4 6.13 -2.73 -5.09
C LEU A 4 6.33 -1.31 -4.52
N LYS A 5 7.50 -1.07 -3.93
CA LYS A 5 7.94 0.22 -3.40
C LYS A 5 8.17 1.28 -4.50
N GLU A 6 8.70 0.88 -5.65
CA GLU A 6 8.91 1.78 -6.81
C GLU A 6 7.55 2.18 -7.41
N LEU A 7 6.67 1.20 -7.62
CA LEU A 7 5.30 1.42 -8.07
C LEU A 7 4.52 2.37 -7.15
N TRP A 8 4.67 2.21 -5.83
CA TRP A 8 4.04 3.11 -4.87
C TRP A 8 4.56 4.54 -4.97
N THR A 9 5.88 4.71 -5.12
CA THR A 9 6.52 6.03 -5.24
C THR A 9 6.03 6.80 -6.47
N GLU A 10 5.68 6.09 -7.55
CA GLU A 10 5.13 6.70 -8.78
C GLU A 10 3.64 7.06 -8.68
N ILE A 11 2.86 6.33 -7.86
CA ILE A 11 1.41 6.51 -7.73
C ILE A 11 1.06 7.53 -6.64
N LEU A 12 1.86 7.60 -5.56
CA LEU A 12 1.67 8.51 -4.42
C LEU A 12 1.41 9.97 -4.84
N PRO A 13 2.21 10.63 -5.69
CA PRO A 13 1.96 12.02 -6.10
C PRO A 13 0.72 12.21 -6.99
N LYS A 14 0.14 11.12 -7.54
CA LYS A 14 -1.12 11.17 -8.31
C LYS A 14 -2.34 11.06 -7.39
N LEU A 15 -2.17 10.54 -6.18
CA LEU A 15 -3.22 10.37 -5.17
C LEU A 15 -3.42 11.61 -4.28
N THR A 16 -2.67 12.70 -4.50
CA THR A 16 -2.71 13.92 -3.68
C THR A 16 -4.08 14.63 -3.62
N LYS A 17 -5.04 14.26 -4.49
CA LYS A 17 -6.45 14.69 -4.38
C LYS A 17 -7.24 13.96 -3.30
N GLU A 18 -6.75 12.82 -2.82
CA GLU A 18 -7.38 11.96 -1.82
C GLU A 18 -6.39 11.66 -0.68
N LEU A 19 -5.90 12.73 -0.04
CA LEU A 19 -4.85 12.72 1.01
C LEU A 19 -5.09 11.65 2.10
N GLU A 20 -6.32 11.51 2.60
CA GLU A 20 -6.64 10.51 3.64
C GLU A 20 -6.45 9.06 3.16
N LYS A 21 -6.75 8.78 1.89
CA LYS A 21 -6.59 7.44 1.31
C LYS A 21 -5.12 7.17 0.98
N ALA A 22 -4.38 8.19 0.57
CA ALA A 22 -2.94 8.09 0.35
C ALA A 22 -2.19 7.74 1.66
N GLU A 23 -2.52 8.41 2.76
CA GLU A 23 -1.95 8.10 4.09
C GLU A 23 -2.30 6.69 4.57
N PHE A 24 -3.55 6.26 4.38
CA PHE A 24 -3.95 4.89 4.74
C PHE A 24 -3.16 3.85 3.95
N ILE A 25 -3.04 4.01 2.63
CA ILE A 25 -2.34 3.05 1.78
C ILE A 25 -0.84 3.04 2.09
N ASP A 26 -0.23 4.20 2.33
CA ASP A 26 1.18 4.29 2.74
C ASP A 26 1.42 3.53 4.05
N GLY A 27 0.59 3.77 5.07
CA GLY A 27 0.66 3.07 6.34
C GLY A 27 0.53 1.55 6.20
N LYS A 28 -0.38 1.08 5.32
CA LYS A 28 -0.54 -0.36 5.05
C LYS A 28 0.59 -0.96 4.23
N LEU A 29 1.22 -0.21 3.34
CA LEU A 29 2.42 -0.67 2.64
C LEU A 29 3.60 -0.78 3.59
N GLN A 30 3.79 0.19 4.49
CA GLN A 30 4.81 0.12 5.53
C GLN A 30 4.60 -1.08 6.46
N GLU A 31 3.37 -1.33 6.93
CA GLU A 31 3.03 -2.54 7.68
C GLU A 31 3.36 -3.81 6.89
N ALA A 32 3.04 -3.84 5.59
CA ALA A 32 3.30 -5.00 4.76
C ALA A 32 4.81 -5.25 4.59
N PHE A 33 5.59 -4.22 4.28
CA PHE A 33 7.04 -4.32 4.13
C PHE A 33 7.71 -4.77 5.42
N ALA A 34 7.37 -4.15 6.56
CA ALA A 34 7.91 -4.54 7.86
C ALA A 34 7.58 -5.99 8.21
N ALA A 35 6.35 -6.44 7.92
CA ALA A 35 5.94 -7.83 8.14
C ALA A 35 6.68 -8.82 7.23
N PHE A 36 6.93 -8.46 5.96
CA PHE A 36 7.72 -9.31 5.05
C PHE A 36 9.19 -9.38 5.46
N GLU A 37 9.79 -8.27 5.90
CA GLU A 37 11.16 -8.23 6.43
C GLU A 37 11.28 -9.07 7.71
N ALA A 38 10.28 -9.01 8.60
CA ALA A 38 10.19 -9.83 9.81
C ALA A 38 9.81 -11.30 9.54
N LYS A 39 9.65 -11.72 8.27
CA LYS A 39 9.16 -13.05 7.86
C LYS A 39 7.74 -13.39 8.36
N GLU A 40 6.99 -12.42 8.85
CA GLU A 40 5.58 -12.52 9.27
C GLU A 40 4.63 -12.40 8.06
N LYS A 41 4.70 -13.36 7.14
CA LYS A 41 4.00 -13.33 5.83
C LYS A 41 2.49 -13.12 5.91
N ASP A 42 1.83 -13.58 6.97
CA ASP A 42 0.37 -13.42 7.14
C ASP A 42 -0.04 -12.00 7.50
N LYS A 43 0.75 -11.30 8.32
CA LYS A 43 0.54 -9.87 8.57
C LYS A 43 0.77 -9.07 7.30
N GLY A 44 1.83 -9.39 6.55
CA GLY A 44 2.09 -8.76 5.25
C GLY A 44 0.94 -8.92 4.28
N ARG A 45 0.39 -10.13 4.15
CA ARG A 45 -0.79 -10.39 3.30
C ARG A 45 -2.04 -9.64 3.76
N LYS A 46 -2.32 -9.58 5.07
CA LYS A 46 -3.48 -8.84 5.61
C LYS A 46 -3.40 -7.35 5.30
N ALA A 47 -2.22 -6.75 5.43
CA ALA A 47 -2.01 -5.34 5.14
C ALA A 47 -2.21 -5.04 3.65
N ILE A 48 -1.69 -5.88 2.74
CA ILE A 48 -1.95 -5.76 1.29
C ILE A 48 -3.43 -5.97 0.96
N LEU A 49 -4.12 -6.90 1.63
CA LEU A 49 -5.54 -7.15 1.43
C LEU A 49 -6.39 -5.93 1.85
N ALA A 50 -5.99 -5.23 2.91
CA ALA A 50 -6.65 -4.00 3.36
C ALA A 50 -6.55 -2.88 2.30
N ILE A 51 -5.42 -2.80 1.59
CA ILE A 51 -5.27 -1.90 0.44
C ILE A 51 -6.21 -2.32 -0.70
N TYR A 52 -6.20 -3.61 -1.07
CA TYR A 52 -7.07 -4.12 -2.14
C TYR A 52 -8.56 -3.88 -1.86
N ASN A 53 -9.00 -4.10 -0.61
CA ASN A 53 -10.38 -3.89 -0.17
C ASN A 53 -10.81 -2.43 -0.13
N LEU A 54 -9.87 -1.48 -0.21
CA LEU A 54 -10.17 -0.07 -0.35
C LEU A 54 -10.67 0.31 -1.75
N ASP A 55 -10.78 -0.67 -2.65
CA ASP A 55 -11.24 -0.54 -4.03
C ASP A 55 -10.47 0.59 -4.75
N VAL A 56 -9.13 0.53 -4.63
CA VAL A 56 -8.15 1.50 -5.15
C VAL A 56 -8.40 1.84 -6.64
N LYS A 57 -9.06 0.95 -7.39
CA LYS A 57 -9.47 1.16 -8.79
C LYS A 57 -10.57 2.20 -8.99
N LYS A 58 -11.28 2.59 -7.93
CA LYS A 58 -12.28 3.67 -7.92
C LYS A 58 -11.74 5.01 -7.41
N LEU A 59 -10.44 5.09 -7.11
CA LEU A 59 -9.77 6.36 -6.86
C LEU A 59 -9.82 7.17 -8.16
N SER A 60 -10.55 8.29 -8.13
CA SER A 60 -10.92 9.10 -9.29
C SER A 60 -10.03 10.32 -9.46
#